data_AF-A0A5C6N3B4-F1
#
_entry.id   AF-A0A5C6N3B4-F1
#
_cell.length_a   1.000
_cell.length_b   1.000
_cell.length_c   1.000
_cell.angle_alpha   90.00
_cell.angle_beta   90.00
_cell.angle_gamma   90.00
#
_symmetry.space_group_name_H-M   'P 1'
#
loop_
_entity.id
_entity.type
_entity.pdbx_description
1 polymer ?
#
loop_
_entity_poly.entity_id
_entity_poly.type
_entity_poly.pdbx_seq_one_letter_code
_entity_poly.pdbx_strand_id
1 'polypeptide(L)'
;MQAIRGGTKVVRSFRPDFVLVRQHAFSMAQNEDFRNLIIGLQYAGIPSVNSLDSIYNLCDKPWAFSQLINSQKKLGSDKFPLIDQTFYPNYRDMVTSGV
;
A
#
# COMPACT_ATOMS: atom_id res chain seq x y z
N MET A 1 -7.38 20.28 5.12
CA MET A 1 -6.04 20.16 5.72
C MET A 1 -5.99 20.93 7.04
N GLN A 2 -5.68 20.25 8.14
CA GLN A 2 -5.48 20.88 9.44
C GLN A 2 -4.12 21.57 9.47
N ALA A 3 -4.05 22.79 10.01
CA ALA A 3 -2.82 23.52 10.23
C ALA A 3 -2.89 24.26 11.57
N ILE A 4 -1.74 24.64 12.14
CA ILE A 4 -1.66 25.47 13.34
C ILE A 4 -1.25 26.88 12.90
N ARG A 5 -2.03 27.89 13.27
CA ARG A 5 -1.70 29.31 13.06
C ARG A 5 -1.82 30.05 14.40
N GLY A 6 -0.69 30.58 14.89
CA GLY A 6 -0.67 31.31 16.17
C GLY A 6 -1.18 30.49 17.36
N GLY A 7 -0.96 29.16 17.38
CA GLY A 7 -1.45 28.27 18.43
C GLY A 7 -2.88 27.75 18.23
N THR A 8 -3.64 28.30 17.28
CA THR A 8 -5.01 27.84 16.98
C THR A 8 -5.02 26.81 15.85
N LYS A 9 -5.81 25.75 16.03
CA LYS A 9 -6.10 24.75 14.98
C LYS A 9 -7.05 25.36 13.95
N VAL A 10 -6.63 25.43 12.70
CA VAL A 10 -7.45 25.92 11.57
C VAL A 10 -7.57 24.84 10.50
N VAL A 11 -8.69 24.85 9.77
CA VAL A 11 -8.93 23.96 8.64
C VAL A 11 -8.89 24.77 7.35
N ARG A 12 -8.11 24.29 6.37
CA ARG A 12 -8.06 24.85 5.02
C ARG A 12 -8.59 23.85 4.00
N SER A 13 -9.47 24.31 3.13
CA SER A 13 -9.93 23.57 1.96
C SER A 13 -9.03 23.87 0.77
N PHE A 14 -8.86 22.89 -0.11
CA PHE A 14 -8.12 23.01 -1.36
C PHE A 14 -8.67 22.00 -2.37
N ARG A 15 -8.40 22.23 -3.64
CA ARG A 15 -8.75 21.34 -4.75
C ARG A 15 -7.44 20.99 -5.46
N PRO A 16 -6.84 19.81 -5.20
CA PRO A 16 -5.59 19.44 -5.85
C PRO A 16 -5.86 19.12 -7.32
N ASP A 17 -5.03 19.63 -8.22
CA ASP A 17 -5.04 19.21 -9.63
C ASP A 17 -4.17 17.96 -9.85
N PHE A 18 -3.29 17.66 -8.89
CA PHE A 18 -2.39 16.51 -8.88
C PHE A 18 -1.94 16.19 -7.44
N VAL A 19 -1.59 14.93 -7.15
CA VAL A 19 -1.05 14.50 -5.85
C VAL A 19 0.25 13.70 -6.00
N LEU A 20 1.23 13.99 -5.16
CA LEU A 20 2.42 13.16 -4.98
C LEU A 20 2.34 12.45 -3.63
N VAL A 21 2.24 11.12 -3.63
CA VAL A 21 2.14 10.33 -2.40
C VAL A 21 3.53 9.83 -2.01
N ARG A 22 4.03 10.29 -0.85
CA ARG A 22 5.37 9.95 -0.33
C ARG A 22 5.34 9.19 1.00
N GLN A 23 4.14 8.90 1.50
CA GLN A 23 3.92 8.21 2.77
C GLN A 23 3.17 6.91 2.51
N HIS A 24 3.30 5.95 3.43
CA HIS A 24 2.55 4.71 3.37
C HIS A 24 1.06 5.00 3.55
N ALA A 25 0.23 4.49 2.64
CA ALA A 25 -1.22 4.62 2.72
C ALA A 25 -1.85 3.67 3.76
N PHE A 26 -1.12 2.64 4.18
CA PHE A 26 -1.59 1.66 5.14
C PHE A 26 -0.44 1.06 5.96
N SER A 27 -0.70 0.85 7.23
CA SER A 27 0.07 0.05 8.17
C SER A 27 -0.91 -0.57 9.18
N MET A 28 -0.57 -1.76 9.69
CA MET A 28 -1.37 -2.44 10.72
C MET A 28 -1.19 -1.81 12.12
N ALA A 29 -0.30 -0.83 12.27
CA ALA A 29 -0.16 -0.09 13.52
C ALA A 29 -1.39 0.80 13.77
N GLN A 30 -1.61 1.13 15.05
CA GLN A 30 -2.77 1.91 15.45
C GLN A 30 -2.78 3.29 14.77
N ASN A 31 -3.91 3.66 14.17
CA ASN A 31 -4.15 4.92 13.47
C ASN A 31 -3.32 5.15 12.18
N GLU A 32 -2.80 4.09 11.55
CA GLU A 32 -2.05 4.18 10.29
C GLU A 32 -2.79 3.58 9.08
N ASP A 33 -4.13 3.61 9.09
CA ASP A 33 -4.97 3.24 7.94
C ASP A 33 -5.52 4.49 7.23
N PHE A 34 -4.93 4.82 6.08
CA PHE A 34 -5.29 5.97 5.24
C PHE A 34 -5.87 5.54 3.89
N ARG A 35 -6.28 4.28 3.74
CA ARG A 35 -6.83 3.76 2.48
C ARG A 35 -8.06 4.53 2.03
N ASN A 36 -8.87 5.01 2.98
CA ASN A 36 -10.02 5.88 2.71
C ASN A 36 -9.64 7.19 1.98
N LEU A 37 -8.47 7.77 2.28
CA LEU A 37 -7.98 8.97 1.58
C LEU A 37 -7.60 8.65 0.14
N ILE A 38 -6.94 7.50 -0.09
CA ILE A 38 -6.60 7.03 -1.45
C ILE A 38 -7.87 6.79 -2.27
N ILE A 39 -8.88 6.12 -1.69
CA ILE A 39 -10.19 5.92 -2.32
C ILE A 39 -10.84 7.26 -2.65
N GLY A 40 -10.84 8.22 -1.71
CA GLY A 40 -11.42 9.54 -1.94
C GLY A 40 -10.74 10.32 -3.07
N LEU A 41 -9.41 10.27 -3.15
CA LEU A 41 -8.64 10.89 -4.24
C LEU A 41 -8.96 10.23 -5.59
N GLN A 42 -9.08 8.89 -5.63
CA GLN A 42 -9.40 8.15 -6.84
C GLN A 42 -10.83 8.47 -7.30
N TYR A 43 -11.78 8.51 -6.36
CA TYR A 43 -13.17 8.85 -6.60
C TYR A 43 -13.33 10.28 -7.17
N ALA A 44 -12.50 11.21 -6.70
CA ALA A 44 -12.44 12.58 -7.21
C ALA A 44 -11.72 12.73 -8.56
N GLY A 45 -11.17 11.63 -9.12
CA GLY A 45 -10.48 11.63 -10.40
C GLY A 45 -9.13 12.37 -10.39
N ILE A 46 -8.47 12.45 -9.22
CA ILE A 46 -7.24 13.23 -9.06
C ILE A 46 -6.05 12.42 -9.58
N PRO A 47 -5.28 12.93 -10.56
CA PRO A 47 -4.06 12.28 -11.01
C PRO A 47 -3.00 12.23 -9.90
N SER A 48 -2.17 11.18 -9.89
CA SER A 48 -1.18 10.97 -8.84
C SER A 48 0.10 10.28 -9.31
N VAL A 49 1.21 10.53 -8.60
CA VAL A 49 2.42 9.68 -8.62
C VAL A 49 2.66 9.05 -7.24
N ASN A 50 2.81 7.72 -7.13
CA ASN A 50 2.41 6.73 -8.13
C ASN A 50 0.88 6.77 -8.37
N SER A 51 0.36 5.99 -9.32
CA SER A 51 -1.09 5.93 -9.54
C SER A 51 -1.81 5.51 -8.26
N LEU A 52 -2.97 6.10 -7.98
CA LEU A 52 -3.74 5.78 -6.77
C LEU A 52 -4.16 4.31 -6.74
N ASP A 53 -4.43 3.72 -7.91
CA ASP A 53 -4.64 2.29 -8.08
C ASP A 53 -3.43 1.45 -7.60
N SER A 54 -2.22 1.79 -8.02
CA SER A 54 -1.02 1.06 -7.56
C SER A 54 -0.79 1.22 -6.06
N ILE A 55 -1.03 2.41 -5.51
CA ILE A 55 -0.90 2.68 -4.08
C ILE A 55 -1.92 1.87 -3.28
N TYR A 56 -3.16 1.79 -3.76
CA TYR A 56 -4.20 0.99 -3.13
C TYR A 56 -3.84 -0.50 -3.13
N ASN A 57 -3.44 -1.03 -4.29
CA ASN A 57 -3.01 -2.42 -4.43
C ASN A 57 -1.77 -2.75 -3.57
N LEU A 58 -0.85 -1.79 -3.35
CA LEU A 58 0.36 -2.00 -2.55
C LEU A 58 0.13 -1.98 -1.02
N CYS A 59 -1.11 -1.81 -0.55
CA CYS A 59 -1.41 -1.83 0.88
C CYS A 59 -1.20 -3.22 1.51
N ASP A 60 -1.28 -4.31 0.75
CA ASP A 60 -1.00 -5.66 1.22
C ASP A 60 0.33 -6.18 0.64
N LYS A 61 1.33 -6.38 1.52
CA LYS A 61 2.64 -6.90 1.11
C LYS A 61 2.56 -8.27 0.42
N PRO A 62 1.78 -9.26 0.91
CA PRO A 62 1.63 -10.54 0.21
C PRO A 62 0.99 -10.40 -1.18
N TRP A 63 0.06 -9.45 -1.34
CA TRP A 63 -0.52 -9.13 -2.64
C TRP A 63 0.53 -8.59 -3.61
N ALA A 64 1.35 -7.64 -3.17
CA ALA A 64 2.49 -7.14 -3.96
C ALA A 64 3.47 -8.28 -4.31
N PHE A 65 3.78 -9.16 -3.36
CA PHE A 65 4.67 -10.30 -3.58
C PHE A 65 4.11 -11.29 -4.63
N SER A 66 2.79 -11.46 -4.71
CA SER A 66 2.16 -12.30 -5.75
C SER A 66 2.49 -11.84 -7.18
N GLN A 67 2.66 -10.53 -7.39
CA GLN A 67 3.09 -9.99 -8.69
C GLN A 67 4.56 -10.33 -9.01
N LEU A 68 5.40 -10.43 -7.97
CA LEU A 68 6.78 -10.90 -8.12
C LEU A 68 6.81 -12.39 -8.47
N ILE A 69 5.97 -13.22 -7.84
CA ILE A 69 5.82 -14.65 -8.19
C ILE A 69 5.41 -14.80 -9.65
N ASN A 70 4.44 -14.01 -10.12
CA ASN A 70 4.01 -14.03 -11.52
C ASN A 70 5.15 -13.63 -12.47
N SER A 71 5.96 -12.64 -12.07
CA SER A 71 7.14 -12.22 -12.83
C SER A 71 8.20 -13.33 -12.91
N GLN A 72 8.48 -14.02 -11.81
CA GLN A 72 9.39 -15.17 -11.79
C GLN A 72 8.90 -16.30 -12.70
N LYS A 73 7.61 -16.66 -12.64
CA LYS A 73 7.01 -17.69 -13.50
C LYS A 73 7.16 -17.38 -14.98
N LYS A 74 7.07 -16.10 -15.35
CA LYS A 74 7.20 -15.64 -16.74
C LYS A 74 8.66 -15.59 -17.21
N LEU A 75 9.57 -15.16 -16.36
CA LEU A 75 10.96 -14.87 -16.73
C LEU A 75 11.92 -16.04 -16.47
N GLY A 76 11.55 -16.98 -15.60
CA GLY A 76 12.40 -18.04 -15.09
C GLY A 76 13.23 -17.57 -13.88
N SER A 77 13.54 -18.51 -12.98
CA SER A 77 14.33 -18.27 -11.76
C SER A 77 15.72 -17.73 -12.05
N ASP A 78 16.32 -18.13 -13.17
CA ASP A 78 17.67 -17.70 -13.55
C ASP A 78 17.74 -16.20 -13.86
N LYS A 79 16.66 -15.62 -14.40
CA LYS A 79 16.57 -14.19 -14.73
C LYS A 79 15.93 -13.36 -13.63
N PHE A 80 15.05 -13.98 -12.84
CA PHE A 80 14.33 -13.32 -11.75
C PHE A 80 14.38 -14.21 -10.50
N PRO A 81 15.50 -14.20 -9.75
CA PRO A 81 15.71 -15.07 -8.60
C PRO A 81 14.94 -14.55 -7.37
N LEU A 82 13.62 -14.74 -7.37
CA LEU A 82 12.77 -14.43 -6.22
C LEU A 82 12.99 -15.46 -5.11
N ILE A 83 13.08 -14.99 -3.87
CA ILE A 83 13.17 -15.85 -2.69
C ILE A 83 11.93 -16.73 -2.54
N ASP A 84 12.13 -17.98 -2.11
CA ASP A 84 11.02 -18.86 -1.74
C ASP A 84 10.33 -18.34 -0.47
N GLN A 85 9.03 -18.09 -0.58
CA GLN A 85 8.22 -17.60 0.52
C GLN A 85 6.87 -18.32 0.55
N THR A 86 6.45 -18.73 1.75
CA THR A 86 5.12 -19.30 2.00
C THR A 86 4.22 -18.24 2.63
N PHE A 87 3.05 -18.02 2.05
CA PHE A 87 2.01 -17.16 2.64
C PHE A 87 1.06 -18.00 3.49
N TYR A 88 0.81 -17.54 4.72
CA TYR A 88 -0.17 -18.13 5.64
C TYR A 88 -1.32 -17.13 5.84
N PRO A 89 -2.57 -17.46 5.43
CA PRO A 89 -3.72 -16.58 5.63
C PRO A 89 -4.02 -16.32 7.11
N ASN A 90 -3.64 -17.27 7.97
CA ASN A 90 -3.80 -17.21 9.41
C ASN A 90 -2.80 -18.16 10.09
N TYR A 91 -2.71 -18.07 11.43
CA TYR A 91 -1.74 -18.84 12.21
C TYR A 91 -1.97 -20.36 12.22
N ARG A 92 -3.17 -20.86 11.90
CA ARG A 92 -3.49 -22.31 11.97
C ARG A 92 -2.76 -23.11 10.89
N ASP A 93 -2.46 -22.46 9.78
CA ASP A 93 -1.75 -23.06 8.66
C ASP A 93 -0.22 -23.09 8.89
N MET A 94 0.26 -22.41 9.93
CA MET A 94 1.67 -22.43 10.34
C MET A 94 1.93 -23.69 11.18
N VAL A 95 1.94 -24.85 10.52
CA VAL A 95 2.34 -26.10 11.16
C VAL A 95 3.86 -26.13 11.31
N THR A 96 4.35 -26.26 12.53
CA THR A 96 5.74 -26.66 12.76
C THR A 96 5.81 -28.13 12.35
N SER A 97 6.57 -28.45 11.31
CA SER A 97 7.01 -29.82 11.09
C SER A 97 7.83 -30.22 12.31
N GLY A 98 7.18 -30.84 13.30
CA GLY A 98 7.85 -31.42 14.45
C GLY A 98 8.76 -32.52 13.93
N VAL A 99 10.06 -32.27 14.01
CA VAL A 99 11.09 -33.32 14.00
C VAL A 99 11.26 -33.78 15.44
#